data_AF-A0A4Q2YBZ1-F1
#
_entry.id   AF-A0A4Q2YBZ1-F1
#
_cell.length_a   1.000
_cell.length_b   1.000
_cell.length_c   1.000
_cell.angle_alpha   90.00
_cell.angle_beta   90.00
_cell.angle_gamma   90.00
#
_symmetry.space_group_name_H-M   'P 1'
#
loop_
_entity.id
_entity.type
_entity.pdbx_description
1 polymer ?
#
loop_
_entity_poly.entity_id
_entity_poly.type
_entity_poly.pdbx_seq_one_letter_code
_entity_poly.pdbx_strand_id
1 'polypeptide(L)'
;MNFHFSRFIRSGIPALAAALCVLTAQAEVPKLLNHEGRIAVGTLNFDGTGFFKFALVSGDGSVTHWSNDGTSTAGNAPAAAVSLPVTQGLYSVLLGDPTVAGMTPLPAEVFEKNADVRLRIWFNDGVHGFELISPDQRLASAPYALTTETAATALSFTAAPSKPVIAWGDNQNGQTGVPALTHVAAVAAGESHSLALLDSGTVVAWGLNTSGQTTVPNGLAGVTAIAAGTSHNLVRRSNGTVVAWGLNTSGQTDIPPGITTAVKVAAGEKHSLALLADGTVKAWGDNSFNQTTVPPDLTGVTAIAAGYDHSLALRSNGTVVAWGRPDTGQTTVPPDLTGVTAIAAGAFHSLALKADGTVVAWGWDTGGQTAVPPGLSGVSGIAGGYSFSLALKADGTVVAWGDSTENQTVIPPAATFVTQIAAGAFHVLALRADLVPAPVARLDEDNVFAGRVGIRRTAASNTLEVEGNASKSTAGGWLANSDRRIKTDIQPITGALDKLSKVRLVDFRYTDQYRAAHPVIEDRRYPNVIAQEFAEVFPGDVKSSGERMPDGSPVLQVDTWPLTIYTAAGVQELQRAHDGLKQENEQLQRRMAEQEARLRRLEALLPKQP
;
A
#
# COMPACT_ATOMS: atom_id res chain seq x y z
N MET A 1 -17.83 84.14 15.56
CA MET A 1 -19.12 84.53 16.15
C MET A 1 -20.16 83.50 15.71
N ASN A 2 -20.95 82.96 16.64
CA ASN A 2 -22.16 82.13 16.53
C ASN A 2 -22.54 81.52 15.16
N PHE A 3 -22.57 80.19 14.98
CA PHE A 3 -23.49 79.16 15.54
C PHE A 3 -24.62 78.77 14.55
N HIS A 4 -24.78 77.45 14.42
CA HIS A 4 -25.93 76.65 13.92
C HIS A 4 -25.82 75.99 12.54
N PHE A 5 -26.35 74.79 12.29
CA PHE A 5 -26.56 73.54 13.07
C PHE A 5 -27.32 72.56 12.17
N SER A 6 -26.67 71.48 11.76
CA SER A 6 -27.23 70.11 11.64
C SER A 6 -25.98 69.20 11.60
N ARG A 7 -25.70 68.21 12.45
CA ARG A 7 -26.46 67.31 13.35
C ARG A 7 -27.49 66.46 12.60
N PHE A 8 -27.47 65.12 12.65
CA PHE A 8 -26.85 64.17 13.60
C PHE A 8 -25.80 63.22 12.91
N ILE A 9 -24.66 62.77 13.49
CA ILE A 9 -24.39 62.00 14.74
C ILE A 9 -24.92 60.54 14.61
N ARG A 10 -24.25 59.41 14.94
CA ARG A 10 -22.88 58.92 15.35
C ARG A 10 -22.97 57.36 15.39
N SER A 11 -22.00 56.49 15.69
CA SER A 11 -20.51 56.31 15.56
C SER A 11 -20.15 55.00 16.32
N GLY A 12 -19.15 54.16 16.03
CA GLY A 12 -18.03 54.16 15.07
C GLY A 12 -16.93 53.17 15.55
N ILE A 13 -15.81 53.05 14.82
CA ILE A 13 -14.51 52.44 15.22
C ILE A 13 -14.51 50.89 15.44
N PRO A 14 -13.46 50.11 15.08
CA PRO A 14 -12.25 50.37 14.25
C PRO A 14 -12.43 49.71 12.83
N ALA A 15 -11.47 49.17 12.04
CA ALA A 15 -10.04 48.86 12.20
C ALA A 15 -9.24 48.86 10.86
N LEU A 16 -8.07 48.20 10.84
CA LEU A 16 -7.07 48.11 9.78
C LEU A 16 -7.46 47.20 8.59
N ALA A 17 -7.24 47.69 7.39
CA ALA A 17 -6.76 46.90 6.25
C ALA A 17 -5.77 47.77 5.44
N ALA A 18 -4.47 47.60 5.72
CA ALA A 18 -3.40 48.35 5.06
C ALA A 18 -2.82 47.52 3.90
N ALA A 19 -2.36 48.22 2.85
CA ALA A 19 -1.90 47.61 1.61
C ALA A 19 -0.43 47.14 1.64
N LEU A 20 -0.10 46.31 0.65
CA LEU A 20 1.23 46.06 0.08
C LEU A 20 2.44 46.01 1.03
N CYS A 21 2.97 44.80 1.21
CA CYS A 21 4.41 44.61 1.42
C CYS A 21 4.87 43.43 0.57
N VAL A 22 5.72 43.68 -0.43
CA VAL A 22 6.40 42.60 -1.19
C VAL A 22 7.59 42.16 -0.35
N LEU A 23 7.50 40.96 0.21
CA LEU A 23 8.59 40.28 0.90
C LEU A 23 8.93 39.01 0.13
N THR A 24 10.12 38.99 -0.47
CA THR A 24 10.71 37.80 -1.09
C THR A 24 11.07 36.79 0.00
N ALA A 25 10.28 35.73 0.11
CA ALA A 25 10.57 34.63 1.02
C ALA A 25 11.68 33.73 0.42
N GLN A 26 12.93 33.98 0.81
CA GLN A 26 13.95 32.94 0.70
C GLN A 26 13.61 31.82 1.69
N ALA A 27 13.61 30.56 1.23
CA ALA A 27 13.39 29.43 2.11
C ALA A 27 14.61 29.23 3.03
N GLU A 28 14.42 29.14 4.34
CA GLU A 28 15.49 28.69 5.24
C GLU A 28 15.77 27.21 5.00
N VAL A 29 17.05 26.89 4.76
CA VAL A 29 17.53 25.50 4.70
C VAL A 29 17.48 24.85 6.09
N PRO A 30 17.12 23.55 6.21
CA PRO A 30 17.09 22.86 7.49
C PRO A 30 18.45 22.87 8.20
N LYS A 31 18.47 23.35 9.45
CA LYS A 31 19.68 23.54 10.27
C LYS A 31 20.17 22.26 10.97
N LEU A 32 19.51 21.13 10.74
CA LEU A 32 19.70 19.83 11.42
C LEU A 32 19.62 18.67 10.42
N LEU A 33 20.50 17.68 10.57
CA LEU A 33 20.56 16.47 9.74
C LEU A 33 20.53 15.21 10.63
N ASN A 34 19.49 14.38 10.52
CA ASN A 34 19.42 13.11 11.25
C ASN A 34 20.34 12.07 10.61
N HIS A 35 21.08 11.33 11.46
CA HIS A 35 21.95 10.24 11.04
C HIS A 35 21.87 9.07 12.03
N GLU A 36 21.77 7.85 11.51
CA GLU A 36 21.70 6.62 12.29
C GLU A 36 22.72 5.60 11.76
N GLY A 37 23.29 4.80 12.66
CA GLY A 37 24.28 3.80 12.27
C GLY A 37 24.38 2.64 13.25
N ARG A 38 25.08 1.58 12.81
CA ARG A 38 25.45 0.44 13.65
C ARG A 38 26.97 0.37 13.84
N ILE A 39 27.39 0.13 15.08
CA ILE A 39 28.77 -0.08 15.51
C ILE A 39 28.94 -1.48 16.08
N ALA A 40 30.03 -2.13 15.69
CA ALA A 40 30.53 -3.36 16.29
C ALA A 40 32.02 -3.19 16.62
N VAL A 41 32.46 -3.79 17.73
CA VAL A 41 33.87 -3.89 18.10
C VAL A 41 34.28 -5.35 17.90
N GLY A 42 35.15 -5.59 16.93
CA GLY A 42 35.42 -6.95 16.43
C GLY A 42 34.17 -7.55 15.76
N THR A 43 33.63 -8.63 16.32
CA THR A 43 32.43 -9.32 15.81
C THR A 43 31.18 -9.11 16.68
N LEU A 44 31.27 -8.31 17.74
CA LEU A 44 30.17 -8.06 18.67
C LEU A 44 29.65 -6.63 18.52
N ASN A 45 28.33 -6.47 18.49
CA ASN A 45 27.69 -5.15 18.52
C ASN A 45 28.10 -4.41 19.80
N PHE A 46 28.46 -3.13 19.67
CA PHE A 46 28.83 -2.30 20.82
C PHE A 46 27.58 -1.88 21.61
N ASP A 47 27.65 -1.87 22.94
CA ASP A 47 26.54 -1.49 23.82
C ASP A 47 27.09 -0.66 24.99
N GLY A 48 26.47 0.48 25.28
CA GLY A 48 26.96 1.48 26.22
C GLY A 48 27.20 2.86 25.59
N THR A 49 28.04 3.67 26.21
CA THR A 49 28.32 5.05 25.76
C THR A 49 29.44 5.07 24.73
N GLY A 50 29.13 5.47 23.50
CA GLY A 50 30.09 5.61 22.41
C GLY A 50 30.55 7.06 22.22
N PHE A 51 31.82 7.26 21.89
CA PHE A 51 32.36 8.58 21.55
C PHE A 51 32.53 8.69 20.04
N PHE A 52 31.89 9.69 19.43
CA PHE A 52 31.83 9.88 17.99
C PHE A 52 32.43 11.22 17.57
N LYS A 53 33.00 11.28 16.37
CA LYS A 53 33.38 12.53 15.69
C LYS A 53 32.79 12.51 14.29
N PHE A 54 32.29 13.65 13.84
CA PHE A 54 31.58 13.79 12.56
C PHE A 54 32.17 14.93 11.74
N ALA A 55 32.43 14.66 10.47
CA ALA A 55 32.77 15.67 9.48
C ALA A 55 31.95 15.47 8.21
N LEU A 56 31.54 16.56 7.58
CA LEU A 56 31.04 16.56 6.22
C LEU A 56 32.19 16.93 5.30
N VAL A 57 32.53 16.04 4.38
CA VAL A 57 33.69 16.13 3.50
C VAL A 57 33.28 16.08 2.02
N SER A 58 34.18 16.50 1.14
CA SER A 58 34.02 16.37 -0.31
C SER A 58 33.98 14.91 -0.78
N GLY A 59 33.58 14.69 -2.03
CA GLY A 59 33.47 13.34 -2.62
C GLY A 59 34.76 12.50 -2.65
N ASP A 60 35.92 13.15 -2.66
CA ASP A 60 37.26 12.56 -2.53
C ASP A 60 37.80 12.59 -1.09
N GLY A 61 37.06 13.19 -0.16
CA GLY A 61 37.40 13.28 1.25
C GLY A 61 38.54 14.25 1.60
N SER A 62 38.95 15.12 0.66
CA SER A 62 40.10 16.01 0.80
C SER A 62 39.77 17.39 1.39
N VAL A 63 38.50 17.82 1.34
CA VAL A 63 38.01 19.10 1.88
C VAL A 63 36.99 18.82 2.98
N THR A 64 37.09 19.53 4.10
CA THR A 64 36.03 19.58 5.12
C THR A 64 35.09 20.75 4.82
N HIS A 65 33.79 20.50 4.72
CA HIS A 65 32.75 21.52 4.62
C HIS A 65 32.15 21.87 5.99
N TRP A 66 32.06 20.91 6.91
CA TRP A 66 31.63 21.11 8.30
C TRP A 66 32.19 20.02 9.22
N SER A 67 32.25 20.27 10.52
CA SER A 67 32.50 19.24 11.53
C SER A 67 31.80 19.54 12.86
N ASN A 68 31.58 18.50 13.67
CA ASN A 68 30.83 18.63 14.92
C ASN A 68 31.37 19.73 15.85
N ASP A 69 32.67 20.01 15.88
CA ASP A 69 33.26 21.09 16.70
C ASP A 69 33.85 22.27 15.91
N GLY A 70 33.74 22.25 14.57
CA GLY A 70 34.33 23.25 13.68
C GLY A 70 35.85 23.19 13.50
N THR A 71 36.55 22.18 14.04
CA THR A 71 38.03 22.11 14.00
C THR A 71 38.60 21.27 12.86
N SER A 72 37.80 20.41 12.22
CA SER A 72 38.27 19.58 11.11
C SER A 72 38.64 20.44 9.91
N THR A 73 39.85 20.21 9.39
CA THR A 73 40.37 20.79 8.16
C THR A 73 40.96 19.68 7.29
N ALA A 74 40.83 19.81 5.96
CA ALA A 74 41.32 18.84 4.98
C ALA A 74 40.90 17.37 5.24
N GLY A 75 39.66 17.15 5.69
CA GLY A 75 39.10 15.82 5.96
C GLY A 75 39.58 15.13 7.24
N ASN A 76 40.39 15.79 8.07
CA ASN A 76 40.93 15.24 9.32
C ASN A 76 39.87 15.09 10.42
N ALA A 77 40.19 14.30 11.45
CA ALA A 77 39.31 14.12 12.61
C ALA A 77 39.11 15.44 13.40
N PRO A 78 37.86 15.79 13.77
CA PRO A 78 37.55 16.82 14.77
C PRO A 78 38.33 16.65 16.08
N ALA A 79 38.51 17.69 16.88
CA ALA A 79 39.21 17.63 18.16
C ALA A 79 38.32 17.03 19.26
N ALA A 80 37.15 17.63 19.50
CA ALA A 80 36.14 17.21 20.45
C ALA A 80 35.23 16.11 19.87
N ALA A 81 34.75 15.24 20.75
CA ALA A 81 33.84 14.14 20.42
C ALA A 81 32.46 14.37 21.05
N VAL A 82 31.45 13.82 20.38
CA VAL A 82 30.06 13.75 20.83
C VAL A 82 29.86 12.41 21.55
N SER A 83 29.28 12.44 22.74
CA SER A 83 28.93 11.24 23.51
C SER A 83 27.51 10.82 23.18
N LEU A 84 27.31 9.59 22.70
CA LEU A 84 26.00 9.06 22.32
C LEU A 84 25.73 7.71 23.01
N PRO A 85 24.48 7.42 23.43
CA PRO A 85 24.09 6.08 23.81
C PRO A 85 24.07 5.17 22.57
N VAL A 86 24.64 3.99 22.71
CA VAL A 86 24.63 2.93 21.69
C VAL A 86 24.00 1.69 22.31
N THR A 87 22.96 1.13 21.70
CA THR A 87 22.25 -0.04 22.23
C THR A 87 22.17 -1.11 21.14
N GLN A 88 22.65 -2.33 21.42
CA GLN A 88 22.79 -3.41 20.42
C GLN A 88 23.48 -2.94 19.11
N GLY A 89 24.47 -2.09 19.25
CA GLY A 89 25.24 -1.46 18.18
C GLY A 89 24.61 -0.21 17.57
N LEU A 90 23.32 0.06 17.80
CA LEU A 90 22.60 1.16 17.13
C LEU A 90 22.77 2.49 17.86
N TYR A 91 23.05 3.56 17.10
CA TYR A 91 23.07 4.95 17.56
C TYR A 91 22.30 5.86 16.59
N SER A 92 21.83 6.99 17.09
CA SER A 92 21.10 8.03 16.36
C SER A 92 21.60 9.41 16.80
N VAL A 93 21.72 10.37 15.88
CA VAL A 93 22.24 11.72 16.15
C VAL A 93 21.66 12.77 15.20
N LEU A 94 21.29 13.93 15.75
CA LEU A 94 21.00 15.14 14.98
C LEU A 94 22.28 15.95 14.80
N LEU A 95 22.92 15.79 13.64
CA LEU A 95 24.07 16.61 13.23
C LEU A 95 23.61 18.06 13.05
N GLY A 96 24.36 19.01 13.62
CA GLY A 96 23.98 20.42 13.63
C GLY A 96 23.20 20.89 14.87
N ASP A 97 22.81 19.99 15.78
CA ASP A 97 22.03 20.35 16.97
C ASP A 97 22.92 20.92 18.09
N PRO A 98 22.89 22.24 18.40
CA PRO A 98 23.72 22.83 19.43
C PRO A 98 23.31 22.44 20.86
N THR A 99 22.19 21.72 21.05
CA THR A 99 21.83 21.14 22.35
C THR A 99 22.62 19.86 22.66
N VAL A 100 23.23 19.24 21.64
CA VAL A 100 24.13 18.10 21.78
C VAL A 100 25.53 18.59 22.14
N ALA A 101 26.08 18.13 23.27
CA ALA A 101 27.41 18.55 23.71
C ALA A 101 28.50 18.14 22.71
N GLY A 102 29.30 19.11 22.26
CA GLY A 102 30.33 18.90 21.22
C GLY A 102 29.80 18.98 19.79
N MET A 103 28.61 19.54 19.58
CA MET A 103 27.98 19.76 18.27
C MET A 103 27.80 21.26 17.98
N THR A 104 28.24 21.70 16.81
CA THR A 104 28.08 23.06 16.28
C THR A 104 26.94 23.10 15.27
N PRO A 105 26.27 24.26 15.08
CA PRO A 105 25.26 24.43 14.05
C PRO A 105 25.78 24.01 12.66
N LEU A 106 24.94 23.34 11.88
CA LEU A 106 25.25 22.92 10.51
C LEU A 106 24.81 24.03 9.52
N PRO A 107 25.75 24.72 8.84
CA PRO A 107 25.39 25.82 7.95
C PRO A 107 24.74 25.33 6.65
N ALA A 108 23.76 26.09 6.16
CA ALA A 108 23.05 25.85 4.91
C ALA A 108 24.00 25.75 3.70
N GLU A 109 25.01 26.61 3.71
CA GLU A 109 25.99 26.83 2.65
C GLU A 109 26.81 25.56 2.35
N VAL A 110 26.87 24.61 3.28
CA VAL A 110 27.49 23.29 3.09
C VAL A 110 26.83 22.53 1.94
N PHE A 111 25.51 22.59 1.83
CA PHE A 111 24.74 21.86 0.82
C PHE A 111 24.43 22.73 -0.41
N GLU A 112 24.28 24.05 -0.23
CA GLU A 112 24.06 24.97 -1.35
C GLU A 112 25.26 25.09 -2.30
N LYS A 113 26.48 24.95 -1.78
CA LYS A 113 27.72 25.22 -2.54
C LYS A 113 28.46 23.97 -3.01
N ASN A 114 28.10 22.77 -2.53
CA ASN A 114 28.88 21.55 -2.74
C ASN A 114 27.96 20.39 -3.19
N ALA A 115 28.26 19.80 -4.36
CA ALA A 115 27.38 18.81 -5.00
C ALA A 115 27.64 17.33 -4.63
N ASP A 116 28.79 17.00 -4.03
CA ASP A 116 29.11 15.67 -3.46
C ASP A 116 29.64 15.87 -2.04
N VAL A 117 28.73 15.81 -1.07
CA VAL A 117 29.00 15.92 0.36
C VAL A 117 28.82 14.55 1.01
N ARG A 118 29.80 14.11 1.79
CA ARG A 118 29.82 12.79 2.44
C ARG A 118 30.02 12.93 3.94
N LEU A 119 29.36 12.07 4.70
CA LEU A 119 29.52 11.97 6.13
C LEU A 119 30.68 11.03 6.47
N ARG A 120 31.73 11.60 7.07
CA ARG A 120 32.88 10.89 7.62
C ARG A 120 32.73 10.79 9.14
N ILE A 121 32.95 9.58 9.67
CA ILE A 121 32.67 9.26 11.07
C ILE A 121 33.89 8.58 11.70
N TRP A 122 34.32 9.04 12.87
CA TRP A 122 35.25 8.31 13.73
C TRP A 122 34.53 7.85 15.00
N PHE A 123 34.86 6.67 15.48
CA PHE A 123 34.28 6.07 16.67
C PHE A 123 35.38 5.63 17.65
N ASN A 124 35.07 5.73 18.95
CA ASN A 124 35.89 5.23 20.05
C ASN A 124 34.96 4.61 21.12
N ASP A 125 35.27 3.38 21.51
CA ASP A 125 34.56 2.58 22.51
C ASP A 125 34.95 2.92 23.97
N GLY A 126 35.88 3.86 24.15
CA GLY A 126 36.46 4.24 25.43
C GLY A 126 37.74 3.46 25.79
N VAL A 127 38.17 2.50 24.96
CA VAL A 127 39.30 1.61 25.22
C VAL A 127 40.35 1.68 24.10
N HIS A 128 39.93 1.60 22.83
CA HIS A 128 40.84 1.41 21.69
C HIS A 128 41.24 2.72 20.98
N GLY A 129 40.66 3.86 21.35
CA GLY A 129 40.92 5.14 20.70
C GLY A 129 40.01 5.38 19.50
N PHE A 130 40.27 6.45 18.73
CA PHE A 130 39.43 6.82 17.59
C PHE A 130 39.87 6.10 16.30
N GLU A 131 38.98 5.26 15.78
CA GLU A 131 39.12 4.63 14.46
C GLU A 131 38.17 5.26 13.43
N LEU A 132 38.59 5.30 12.16
CA LEU A 132 37.80 5.83 11.05
C LEU A 132 36.85 4.74 10.53
N ILE A 133 35.54 5.01 10.54
CA ILE A 133 34.54 4.16 9.92
C ILE A 133 34.58 4.41 8.40
N SER A 134 35.06 3.42 7.65
CA SER A 134 35.16 3.47 6.19
C SER A 134 34.11 2.55 5.52
N PRO A 135 33.60 2.88 4.33
CA PRO A 135 33.85 4.11 3.56
C PRO A 135 33.04 5.32 4.07
N ASP A 136 33.44 6.53 3.66
CA ASP A 136 32.65 7.74 3.88
C ASP A 136 31.25 7.58 3.28
N GLN A 137 30.23 7.92 4.06
CA GLN A 137 28.85 7.68 3.70
C GLN A 137 28.34 8.80 2.81
N ARG A 138 28.02 8.48 1.55
CA ARG A 138 27.40 9.45 0.64
C ARG A 138 26.02 9.83 1.18
N LEU A 139 25.83 11.10 1.51
CA LEU A 139 24.50 11.63 1.78
C LEU A 139 23.76 11.67 0.44
N ALA A 140 22.70 10.88 0.32
CA ALA A 140 21.96 10.77 -0.92
C ALA A 140 21.22 12.09 -1.21
N SER A 141 21.61 12.77 -2.29
CA SER A 141 20.87 13.91 -2.84
C SER A 141 19.58 13.44 -3.51
N ALA A 142 18.60 13.05 -2.69
CA ALA A 142 17.19 13.29 -3.03
C ALA A 142 17.05 14.80 -3.37
N PRO A 143 16.23 15.15 -4.37
CA PRO A 143 16.60 16.18 -5.34
C PRO A 143 16.67 17.61 -4.77
N TYR A 144 17.89 18.15 -4.64
CA TYR A 144 18.15 19.59 -4.49
C TYR A 144 18.19 20.33 -5.85
N ALA A 145 17.47 19.82 -6.85
CA ALA A 145 17.50 20.30 -8.23
C ALA A 145 16.14 20.86 -8.68
N LEU A 146 15.63 21.86 -7.96
CA LEU A 146 14.58 22.77 -8.44
C LEU A 146 14.81 24.21 -7.92
N THR A 147 15.81 24.87 -8.49
CA THR A 147 15.72 26.32 -8.79
C THR A 147 15.13 26.41 -10.22
N THR A 148 14.18 27.26 -10.58
CA THR A 148 13.75 28.56 -10.02
C THR A 148 12.22 28.78 -10.14
N GLU A 149 11.65 29.51 -9.16
CA GLU A 149 10.49 30.42 -9.28
C GLU A 149 9.26 30.01 -10.13
N THR A 150 8.28 29.34 -9.52
CA THR A 150 6.97 29.99 -9.19
C THR A 150 6.11 29.16 -8.22
N ALA A 151 5.48 29.88 -7.29
CA ALA A 151 4.52 29.50 -6.25
C ALA A 151 3.57 28.29 -6.53
N ALA A 152 3.16 27.48 -5.54
CA ALA A 152 3.40 27.51 -4.08
C ALA A 152 3.14 26.13 -3.39
N THR A 153 3.50 26.06 -2.10
CA THR A 153 3.22 24.97 -1.12
C THR A 153 3.92 23.62 -1.34
N ALA A 154 5.19 23.53 -0.93
CA ALA A 154 5.76 22.29 -0.39
C ALA A 154 5.45 22.23 1.12
N LEU A 155 4.84 21.13 1.57
CA LEU A 155 4.33 20.96 2.93
C LEU A 155 5.44 20.64 3.94
N SER A 156 5.23 21.05 5.19
CA SER A 156 6.04 20.66 6.35
C SER A 156 6.15 19.14 6.48
N PHE A 157 7.37 18.61 6.63
CA PHE A 157 7.60 17.22 7.01
C PHE A 157 8.06 17.09 8.47
N THR A 158 7.12 17.33 9.40
CA THR A 158 6.93 16.28 10.41
C THR A 158 6.50 15.04 9.65
N ALA A 159 6.91 13.84 10.08
CA ALA A 159 6.30 12.61 9.56
C ALA A 159 4.87 12.52 10.09
N ALA A 160 3.96 13.27 9.47
CA ALA A 160 2.53 13.14 9.68
C ALA A 160 2.14 11.68 9.39
N PRO A 161 1.16 11.10 10.10
CA PRO A 161 0.61 9.81 9.73
C PRO A 161 0.05 9.92 8.31
N SER A 162 0.80 9.37 7.36
CA SER A 162 0.45 9.32 5.95
C SER A 162 -0.81 8.48 5.80
N LYS A 163 -1.96 9.16 5.71
CA LYS A 163 -3.26 8.49 5.58
C LYS A 163 -3.24 7.71 4.25
N PRO A 164 -3.28 6.36 4.27
CA PRO A 164 -3.25 5.57 3.04
C PRO A 164 -4.55 5.73 2.25
N VAL A 165 -5.62 6.14 2.94
CA VAL A 165 -6.91 6.52 2.37
C VAL A 165 -6.95 8.04 2.18
N ILE A 166 -7.15 8.45 0.93
CA ILE A 166 -7.48 9.81 0.53
C ILE A 166 -8.98 9.88 0.31
N ALA A 167 -9.62 10.96 0.75
CA ALA A 167 -11.03 11.19 0.52
C ALA A 167 -11.29 12.61 0.03
N TRP A 168 -12.25 12.77 -0.87
CA TRP A 168 -12.69 14.06 -1.43
C TRP A 168 -14.16 14.00 -1.87
N GLY A 169 -14.74 15.14 -2.23
CA GLY A 169 -16.17 15.32 -2.43
C GLY A 169 -16.85 15.95 -1.21
N ASP A 170 -18.15 15.73 -1.04
CA ASP A 170 -18.93 16.23 0.09
C ASP A 170 -18.33 15.80 1.45
N ASN A 171 -18.40 16.71 2.42
CA ASN A 171 -17.95 16.49 3.79
C ASN A 171 -18.93 17.03 4.85
N GLN A 172 -20.18 17.32 4.49
CA GLN A 172 -21.17 17.89 5.42
C GLN A 172 -21.38 17.03 6.68
N ASN A 173 -21.10 15.73 6.60
CA ASN A 173 -21.22 14.78 7.71
C ASN A 173 -19.88 14.24 8.21
N GLY A 174 -18.74 14.79 7.76
CA GLY A 174 -17.40 14.34 8.13
C GLY A 174 -16.89 13.09 7.38
N GLN A 175 -17.56 12.67 6.31
CA GLN A 175 -17.24 11.44 5.57
C GLN A 175 -15.90 11.49 4.82
N THR A 176 -15.39 12.66 4.43
CA THR A 176 -14.01 12.79 3.91
C THR A 176 -12.99 13.15 5.01
N GLY A 177 -13.46 13.29 6.26
CA GLY A 177 -12.65 13.43 7.47
C GLY A 177 -11.94 12.14 7.90
N VAL A 178 -11.14 11.54 7.00
CA VAL A 178 -10.45 10.26 7.22
C VAL A 178 -9.69 10.28 8.57
N PRO A 179 -9.93 9.32 9.47
CA PRO A 179 -9.19 9.18 10.73
C PRO A 179 -7.69 8.92 10.53
N ALA A 180 -6.93 8.85 11.62
CA ALA A 180 -5.56 8.32 11.58
C ALA A 180 -5.62 6.80 11.38
N LEU A 181 -5.49 6.34 10.13
CA LEU A 181 -5.53 4.93 9.74
C LEU A 181 -4.14 4.46 9.31
N THR A 182 -3.80 3.22 9.68
CA THR A 182 -2.63 2.47 9.19
C THR A 182 -3.07 1.06 8.80
N HIS A 183 -2.32 0.37 7.93
CA HIS A 183 -2.60 -1.03 7.55
C HIS A 183 -4.04 -1.23 7.00
N VAL A 184 -4.45 -0.40 6.04
CA VAL A 184 -5.79 -0.48 5.44
C VAL A 184 -5.79 -1.47 4.27
N ALA A 185 -6.55 -2.55 4.43
CA ALA A 185 -6.72 -3.62 3.45
C ALA A 185 -7.80 -3.31 2.39
N ALA A 186 -8.87 -2.59 2.77
CA ALA A 186 -9.94 -2.19 1.85
C ALA A 186 -10.72 -0.96 2.33
N VAL A 187 -11.42 -0.30 1.40
CA VAL A 187 -12.32 0.84 1.66
C VAL A 187 -13.72 0.58 1.09
N ALA A 188 -14.75 1.13 1.73
CA ALA A 188 -16.12 1.18 1.20
C ALA A 188 -16.78 2.50 1.61
N ALA A 189 -17.67 3.02 0.79
CA ALA A 189 -18.34 4.30 1.00
C ALA A 189 -19.86 4.12 0.87
N GLY A 190 -20.60 4.65 1.84
CA GLY A 190 -22.06 4.74 1.79
C GLY A 190 -22.52 6.11 1.30
N GLU A 191 -23.75 6.52 1.61
CA GLU A 191 -24.24 7.83 1.18
C GLU A 191 -23.43 8.98 1.80
N SER A 192 -23.36 9.00 3.14
CA SER A 192 -22.71 10.05 3.93
C SER A 192 -21.79 9.49 5.04
N HIS A 193 -21.33 8.26 4.87
CA HIS A 193 -20.39 7.60 5.79
C HIS A 193 -19.39 6.73 5.01
N SER A 194 -18.31 6.37 5.69
CA SER A 194 -17.17 5.69 5.10
C SER A 194 -16.68 4.56 6.02
N LEU A 195 -16.16 3.50 5.42
CA LEU A 195 -15.60 2.33 6.07
C LEU A 195 -14.16 2.09 5.60
N ALA A 196 -13.31 1.66 6.52
CA ALA A 196 -12.02 1.04 6.24
C ALA A 196 -11.95 -0.33 6.92
N LEU A 197 -11.46 -1.33 6.20
CA LEU A 197 -11.05 -2.62 6.74
C LEU A 197 -9.53 -2.58 6.91
N LEU A 198 -9.06 -2.91 8.11
CA LEU A 198 -7.63 -3.03 8.39
C LEU A 198 -7.15 -4.47 8.15
N ASP A 199 -5.84 -4.66 7.92
CA ASP A 199 -5.20 -5.97 7.74
C ASP A 199 -5.43 -6.93 8.92
N SER A 200 -5.68 -6.38 10.12
CA SER A 200 -6.08 -7.12 11.33
C SER A 200 -7.50 -7.73 11.28
N GLY A 201 -8.30 -7.40 10.26
CA GLY A 201 -9.73 -7.69 10.22
C GLY A 201 -10.59 -6.76 11.07
N THR A 202 -10.02 -5.64 11.55
CA THR A 202 -10.73 -4.57 12.27
C THR A 202 -11.45 -3.66 11.27
N VAL A 203 -12.69 -3.28 11.57
CA VAL A 203 -13.44 -2.28 10.77
C VAL A 203 -13.44 -0.95 11.51
N VAL A 204 -13.09 0.12 10.80
CA VAL A 204 -13.22 1.51 11.26
C VAL A 204 -14.27 2.21 10.41
N ALA A 205 -15.17 2.96 11.03
CA ALA A 205 -16.24 3.68 10.37
C ALA A 205 -16.29 5.15 10.81
N TRP A 206 -16.56 6.07 9.89
CA TRP A 206 -16.66 7.51 10.17
C TRP A 206 -17.65 8.20 9.22
N GLY A 207 -18.04 9.44 9.53
CA GLY A 207 -19.12 10.17 8.85
C GLY A 207 -20.45 10.13 9.62
N LEU A 208 -21.57 10.28 8.90
CA LEU A 208 -22.93 10.33 9.42
C LEU A 208 -23.25 9.10 10.30
N ASN A 209 -23.90 9.31 11.45
CA ASN A 209 -24.28 8.22 12.38
C ASN A 209 -25.74 8.27 12.88
N THR A 210 -26.64 8.96 12.17
CA THR A 210 -28.05 9.12 12.59
C THR A 210 -28.82 7.81 12.70
N SER A 211 -28.37 6.76 12.00
CA SER A 211 -28.94 5.41 12.02
C SER A 211 -28.02 4.38 12.68
N GLY A 212 -26.97 4.81 13.37
CA GLY A 212 -25.96 3.90 13.95
C GLY A 212 -24.99 3.29 12.93
N GLN A 213 -24.94 3.79 11.68
CA GLN A 213 -24.13 3.21 10.61
C GLN A 213 -22.61 3.30 10.84
N THR A 214 -22.11 4.20 11.68
CA THR A 214 -20.69 4.22 12.10
C THR A 214 -20.46 3.62 13.49
N THR A 215 -21.53 3.19 14.18
CA THR A 215 -21.44 2.41 15.42
C THR A 215 -21.11 0.94 15.11
N VAL A 216 -19.82 0.66 14.89
CA VAL A 216 -19.30 -0.69 14.62
C VAL A 216 -19.67 -1.65 15.76
N PRO A 217 -20.25 -2.85 15.48
CA PRO A 217 -20.66 -3.79 16.52
C PRO A 217 -19.50 -4.26 17.43
N ASN A 218 -19.73 -4.23 18.74
CA ASN A 218 -18.79 -4.75 19.74
C ASN A 218 -18.44 -6.22 19.47
N GLY A 219 -17.14 -6.56 19.53
CA GLY A 219 -16.66 -7.92 19.27
C GLY A 219 -16.68 -8.34 17.80
N LEU A 220 -16.86 -7.40 16.86
CA LEU A 220 -16.67 -7.69 15.44
C LEU A 220 -15.20 -8.02 15.13
N ALA A 221 -14.93 -9.28 14.82
CA ALA A 221 -13.62 -9.79 14.44
C ALA A 221 -13.70 -10.70 13.21
N GLY A 222 -12.53 -10.96 12.60
CA GLY A 222 -12.37 -11.87 11.46
C GLY A 222 -13.00 -11.37 10.16
N VAL A 223 -13.18 -10.05 10.00
CA VAL A 223 -13.75 -9.47 8.76
C VAL A 223 -12.74 -9.58 7.62
N THR A 224 -13.24 -9.90 6.43
CA THR A 224 -12.46 -10.12 5.19
C THR A 224 -13.02 -9.37 3.97
N ALA A 225 -14.23 -8.82 4.07
CA ALA A 225 -14.78 -7.88 3.12
C ALA A 225 -15.81 -6.96 3.80
N ILE A 226 -15.92 -5.74 3.31
CA ILE A 226 -16.83 -4.68 3.76
C ILE A 226 -17.68 -4.23 2.58
N ALA A 227 -18.92 -3.84 2.84
CA ALA A 227 -19.79 -3.11 1.91
C ALA A 227 -20.63 -2.11 2.70
N ALA A 228 -20.85 -0.93 2.13
CA ALA A 228 -21.66 0.13 2.70
C ALA A 228 -22.81 0.43 1.73
N GLY A 229 -24.04 0.47 2.25
CA GLY A 229 -25.21 0.97 1.54
C GLY A 229 -25.47 2.43 1.92
N THR A 230 -26.67 2.92 1.65
CA THR A 230 -27.04 4.32 1.96
C THR A 230 -26.97 4.64 3.46
N SER A 231 -27.45 3.76 4.33
CA SER A 231 -27.41 3.97 5.79
C SER A 231 -27.23 2.67 6.60
N HIS A 232 -26.78 1.60 5.97
CA HIS A 232 -26.42 0.33 6.61
C HIS A 232 -25.13 -0.23 6.03
N ASN A 233 -24.57 -1.23 6.70
CA ASN A 233 -23.34 -1.88 6.30
C ASN A 233 -23.49 -3.40 6.33
N LEU A 234 -22.73 -4.08 5.49
CA LEU A 234 -22.53 -5.52 5.50
C LEU A 234 -21.05 -5.83 5.63
N VAL A 235 -20.73 -6.84 6.42
CA VAL A 235 -19.36 -7.38 6.50
C VAL A 235 -19.38 -8.89 6.40
N ARG A 236 -18.41 -9.42 5.65
CA ARG A 236 -18.18 -10.85 5.49
C ARG A 236 -17.04 -11.27 6.40
N ARG A 237 -17.28 -12.25 7.26
CA ARG A 237 -16.24 -12.90 8.07
C ARG A 237 -15.52 -14.00 7.31
N SER A 238 -14.30 -14.34 7.73
CA SER A 238 -13.48 -15.42 7.15
C SER A 238 -14.19 -16.79 7.17
N ASN A 239 -15.04 -17.02 8.17
CA ASN A 239 -15.87 -18.23 8.31
C ASN A 239 -17.13 -18.26 7.41
N GLY A 240 -17.27 -17.34 6.46
CA GLY A 240 -18.41 -17.28 5.53
C GLY A 240 -19.70 -16.66 6.10
N THR A 241 -19.75 -16.31 7.38
CA THR A 241 -20.91 -15.62 7.98
C THR A 241 -20.90 -14.11 7.64
N VAL A 242 -22.10 -13.52 7.60
CA VAL A 242 -22.29 -12.07 7.41
C VAL A 242 -22.70 -11.43 8.75
N VAL A 243 -22.34 -10.16 8.94
CA VAL A 243 -22.90 -9.28 9.99
C VAL A 243 -23.36 -7.98 9.32
N ALA A 244 -24.44 -7.40 9.83
CA ALA A 244 -25.02 -6.17 9.33
C ALA A 244 -25.37 -5.22 10.49
N TRP A 245 -25.29 -3.91 10.25
CA TRP A 245 -25.71 -2.88 11.22
C TRP A 245 -26.02 -1.55 10.51
N GLY A 246 -26.68 -0.64 11.23
CA GLY A 246 -27.17 0.65 10.73
C GLY A 246 -28.70 0.68 10.65
N LEU A 247 -29.22 1.43 9.67
CA LEU A 247 -30.65 1.55 9.41
C LEU A 247 -31.27 0.18 9.06
N ASN A 248 -32.42 -0.14 9.66
CA ASN A 248 -33.13 -1.40 9.44
C ASN A 248 -34.64 -1.22 9.17
N THR A 249 -35.08 -0.08 8.65
CA THR A 249 -36.50 0.23 8.42
C THR A 249 -37.19 -0.66 7.39
N SER A 250 -36.41 -1.38 6.58
CA SER A 250 -36.88 -2.30 5.54
C SER A 250 -36.37 -3.72 5.75
N GLY A 251 -35.80 -4.05 6.92
CA GLY A 251 -35.17 -5.34 7.19
C GLY A 251 -33.80 -5.54 6.53
N GLN A 252 -33.14 -4.49 6.05
CA GLN A 252 -31.87 -4.59 5.31
C GLN A 252 -30.69 -5.12 6.16
N THR A 253 -30.78 -5.09 7.50
CA THR A 253 -29.83 -5.74 8.41
C THR A 253 -30.34 -7.08 8.97
N ASP A 254 -31.57 -7.48 8.67
CA ASP A 254 -32.16 -8.75 9.11
C ASP A 254 -31.67 -9.91 8.23
N ILE A 255 -30.46 -10.39 8.53
CA ILE A 255 -29.76 -11.42 7.75
C ILE A 255 -30.60 -12.71 7.69
N PRO A 256 -31.00 -13.17 6.48
CA PRO A 256 -31.76 -14.40 6.32
C PRO A 256 -31.00 -15.65 6.82
N PRO A 257 -31.72 -16.66 7.34
CA PRO A 257 -31.10 -17.93 7.69
C PRO A 257 -30.47 -18.61 6.46
N GLY A 258 -29.33 -19.27 6.66
CA GLY A 258 -28.61 -20.00 5.62
C GLY A 258 -27.46 -19.24 4.94
N ILE A 259 -27.20 -17.97 5.31
CA ILE A 259 -26.02 -17.23 4.84
C ILE A 259 -24.80 -17.59 5.70
N THR A 260 -24.21 -18.76 5.44
CA THR A 260 -23.06 -19.32 6.17
C THR A 260 -21.80 -19.50 5.31
N THR A 261 -21.93 -19.45 3.99
CA THR A 261 -20.84 -19.67 3.02
C THR A 261 -20.64 -18.47 2.08
N ALA A 262 -20.95 -17.25 2.56
CA ALA A 262 -20.82 -16.05 1.75
C ALA A 262 -19.36 -15.84 1.29
N VAL A 263 -19.18 -15.46 0.02
CA VAL A 263 -17.90 -15.12 -0.62
C VAL A 263 -17.82 -13.65 -1.05
N LYS A 264 -18.96 -12.99 -1.29
CA LYS A 264 -19.09 -11.55 -1.54
C LYS A 264 -20.34 -11.01 -0.83
N VAL A 265 -20.32 -9.71 -0.52
CA VAL A 265 -21.47 -8.93 -0.04
C VAL A 265 -21.56 -7.63 -0.82
N ALA A 266 -22.77 -7.11 -1.04
CA ALA A 266 -23.01 -5.78 -1.61
C ALA A 266 -24.26 -5.17 -0.95
N ALA A 267 -24.30 -3.86 -0.80
CA ALA A 267 -25.38 -3.15 -0.11
C ALA A 267 -25.87 -1.98 -0.98
N GLY A 268 -27.19 -1.89 -1.16
CA GLY A 268 -27.86 -0.82 -1.90
C GLY A 268 -28.44 0.25 -0.98
N GLU A 269 -29.53 0.90 -1.38
CA GLU A 269 -30.13 1.95 -0.55
C GLU A 269 -30.77 1.37 0.72
N LYS A 270 -31.72 0.45 0.51
CA LYS A 270 -32.47 -0.24 1.56
C LYS A 270 -32.50 -1.76 1.35
N HIS A 271 -31.55 -2.29 0.59
CA HIS A 271 -31.43 -3.72 0.30
C HIS A 271 -29.99 -4.21 0.41
N SER A 272 -29.83 -5.53 0.52
CA SER A 272 -28.59 -6.22 0.83
C SER A 272 -28.48 -7.48 -0.02
N LEU A 273 -27.27 -7.76 -0.52
CA LEU A 273 -26.94 -8.93 -1.32
C LEU A 273 -25.78 -9.72 -0.70
N ALA A 274 -25.84 -11.04 -0.81
CA ALA A 274 -24.74 -11.95 -0.55
C ALA A 274 -24.62 -12.98 -1.68
N LEU A 275 -23.39 -13.22 -2.15
CA LEU A 275 -23.05 -14.33 -3.04
C LEU A 275 -22.47 -15.44 -2.18
N LEU A 276 -23.03 -16.64 -2.27
CA LEU A 276 -22.56 -17.84 -1.58
C LEU A 276 -21.52 -18.61 -2.43
N ALA A 277 -20.74 -19.47 -1.79
CA ALA A 277 -19.65 -20.23 -2.43
C ALA A 277 -20.11 -21.20 -3.54
N ASP A 278 -21.39 -21.59 -3.55
CA ASP A 278 -22.04 -22.41 -4.59
C ASP A 278 -22.52 -21.59 -5.81
N GLY A 279 -22.32 -20.27 -5.80
CA GLY A 279 -22.81 -19.34 -6.81
C GLY A 279 -24.25 -18.84 -6.58
N THR A 280 -24.91 -19.24 -5.49
CA THR A 280 -26.25 -18.75 -5.13
C THR A 280 -26.20 -17.31 -4.67
N VAL A 281 -27.08 -16.46 -5.21
CA VAL A 281 -27.32 -15.09 -4.71
C VAL A 281 -28.47 -15.10 -3.70
N LYS A 282 -28.27 -14.47 -2.54
CA LYS A 282 -29.32 -14.15 -1.57
C LYS A 282 -29.49 -12.64 -1.51
N ALA A 283 -30.74 -12.18 -1.49
CA ALA A 283 -31.08 -10.77 -1.37
C ALA A 283 -32.16 -10.57 -0.29
N TRP A 284 -32.09 -9.46 0.44
CA TRP A 284 -33.04 -9.10 1.50
C TRP A 284 -33.07 -7.59 1.76
N GLY A 285 -34.09 -7.12 2.49
CA GLY A 285 -34.39 -5.69 2.67
C GLY A 285 -35.62 -5.27 1.88
N ASP A 286 -35.67 -4.01 1.44
CA ASP A 286 -36.74 -3.48 0.60
C ASP A 286 -36.88 -4.26 -0.71
N ASN A 287 -38.13 -4.41 -1.16
CA ASN A 287 -38.46 -5.04 -2.43
C ASN A 287 -39.48 -4.22 -3.24
N SER A 288 -39.61 -2.92 -2.97
CA SER A 288 -40.62 -2.04 -3.58
C SER A 288 -40.49 -1.96 -5.12
N PHE A 289 -39.31 -2.30 -5.65
CA PHE A 289 -39.02 -2.35 -7.09
C PHE A 289 -38.57 -3.74 -7.57
N ASN A 290 -38.84 -4.81 -6.81
CA ASN A 290 -38.34 -6.17 -7.06
C ASN A 290 -36.80 -6.34 -6.92
N GLN A 291 -36.09 -5.42 -6.28
CA GLN A 291 -34.63 -5.46 -6.16
C GLN A 291 -34.08 -6.62 -5.32
N THR A 292 -34.89 -7.23 -4.45
CA THR A 292 -34.54 -8.48 -3.74
C THR A 292 -35.16 -9.73 -4.35
N THR A 293 -35.92 -9.59 -5.45
CA THR A 293 -36.48 -10.70 -6.22
C THR A 293 -35.43 -11.26 -7.19
N VAL A 294 -34.50 -12.05 -6.65
CA VAL A 294 -33.43 -12.70 -7.42
C VAL A 294 -34.03 -13.53 -8.57
N PRO A 295 -33.59 -13.33 -9.83
CA PRO A 295 -34.10 -14.10 -10.96
C PRO A 295 -33.90 -15.62 -10.78
N PRO A 296 -34.92 -16.47 -11.06
CA PRO A 296 -34.88 -17.90 -10.73
C PRO A 296 -33.79 -18.67 -11.48
N ASP A 297 -33.48 -18.26 -12.71
CA ASP A 297 -32.46 -18.88 -13.57
C ASP A 297 -31.05 -18.26 -13.38
N LEU A 298 -30.82 -17.52 -12.29
CA LEU A 298 -29.53 -16.90 -11.99
C LEU A 298 -28.54 -17.94 -11.44
N THR A 299 -27.69 -18.43 -12.33
CA THR A 299 -26.65 -19.45 -12.03
C THR A 299 -25.26 -18.97 -12.46
N GLY A 300 -24.22 -19.58 -11.89
CA GLY A 300 -22.82 -19.33 -12.27
C GLY A 300 -22.31 -17.92 -11.93
N VAL A 301 -22.85 -17.29 -10.89
CA VAL A 301 -22.48 -15.91 -10.51
C VAL A 301 -21.10 -15.84 -9.86
N THR A 302 -20.27 -14.89 -10.28
CA THR A 302 -18.90 -14.66 -9.79
C THR A 302 -18.74 -13.32 -9.07
N ALA A 303 -19.57 -12.32 -9.38
CA ALA A 303 -19.62 -11.05 -8.69
C ALA A 303 -21.06 -10.50 -8.61
N ILE A 304 -21.28 -9.64 -7.62
CA ILE A 304 -22.55 -8.93 -7.36
C ILE A 304 -22.27 -7.45 -7.10
N ALA A 305 -23.20 -6.58 -7.49
CA ALA A 305 -23.21 -5.17 -7.12
C ALA A 305 -24.65 -4.71 -6.87
N ALA A 306 -24.83 -3.68 -6.04
CA ALA A 306 -26.13 -3.11 -5.69
C ALA A 306 -26.09 -1.61 -5.89
N GLY A 307 -27.06 -1.07 -6.64
CA GLY A 307 -27.33 0.37 -6.70
C GLY A 307 -28.37 0.76 -5.64
N TYR A 308 -29.07 1.88 -5.82
CA TYR A 308 -30.09 2.27 -4.84
C TYR A 308 -31.28 1.27 -4.83
N ASP A 309 -31.96 1.18 -5.97
CA ASP A 309 -33.15 0.34 -6.19
C ASP A 309 -32.94 -0.79 -7.22
N HIS A 310 -31.69 -1.11 -7.57
CA HIS A 310 -31.38 -2.15 -8.56
C HIS A 310 -30.18 -3.00 -8.12
N SER A 311 -30.09 -4.20 -8.68
CA SER A 311 -29.05 -5.20 -8.39
C SER A 311 -28.46 -5.73 -9.69
N LEU A 312 -27.16 -6.04 -9.65
CA LEU A 312 -26.39 -6.60 -10.75
C LEU A 312 -25.70 -7.90 -10.32
N ALA A 313 -25.64 -8.87 -11.23
CA ALA A 313 -24.84 -10.08 -11.10
C ALA A 313 -24.02 -10.33 -12.37
N LEU A 314 -22.72 -10.62 -12.19
CA LEU A 314 -21.83 -11.06 -13.25
C LEU A 314 -21.75 -12.59 -13.23
N ARG A 315 -21.98 -13.20 -14.39
CA ARG A 315 -21.82 -14.65 -14.59
C ARG A 315 -20.40 -14.99 -15.02
N SER A 316 -19.96 -16.22 -14.73
CA SER A 316 -18.64 -16.77 -15.08
C SER A 316 -18.35 -16.80 -16.59
N ASN A 317 -19.38 -16.77 -17.43
CA ASN A 317 -19.27 -16.65 -18.89
C ASN A 317 -19.10 -15.19 -19.38
N GLY A 318 -18.98 -14.21 -18.48
CA GLY A 318 -18.77 -12.81 -18.81
C GLY A 318 -20.03 -12.04 -19.24
N THR A 319 -21.23 -12.56 -18.95
CA THR A 319 -22.50 -11.84 -19.15
C THR A 319 -23.06 -11.26 -17.85
N VAL A 320 -23.80 -10.15 -17.97
CA VAL A 320 -24.39 -9.43 -16.82
C VAL A 320 -25.90 -9.66 -16.78
N VAL A 321 -26.45 -9.85 -15.59
CA VAL A 321 -27.89 -9.85 -15.30
C VAL A 321 -28.20 -8.70 -14.37
N ALA A 322 -29.22 -7.90 -14.68
CA ALA A 322 -29.69 -6.80 -13.86
C ALA A 322 -31.17 -6.96 -13.52
N TRP A 323 -31.58 -6.59 -12.31
CA TRP A 323 -32.98 -6.63 -11.86
C TRP A 323 -33.25 -5.54 -10.81
N GLY A 324 -34.53 -5.30 -10.52
CA GLY A 324 -35.00 -4.20 -9.68
C GLY A 324 -35.69 -3.10 -10.50
N ARG A 325 -35.54 -1.85 -10.06
CA ARG A 325 -36.15 -0.66 -10.67
C ARG A 325 -35.65 -0.45 -12.12
N PRO A 326 -36.53 -0.31 -13.12
CA PRO A 326 -36.14 -0.23 -14.54
C PRO A 326 -36.31 1.16 -15.20
N ASP A 327 -36.81 2.14 -14.45
CA ASP A 327 -37.37 3.40 -14.99
C ASP A 327 -36.36 4.35 -15.63
N THR A 328 -35.07 4.21 -15.32
CA THR A 328 -33.98 4.98 -15.94
C THR A 328 -33.15 4.14 -16.91
N GLY A 329 -33.56 2.90 -17.19
CA GLY A 329 -32.80 1.95 -17.99
C GLY A 329 -31.62 1.30 -17.26
N GLN A 330 -31.49 1.49 -15.95
CA GLN A 330 -30.43 0.90 -15.11
C GLN A 330 -30.43 -0.64 -15.15
N THR A 331 -31.58 -1.28 -15.32
CA THR A 331 -31.68 -2.74 -15.54
C THR A 331 -31.59 -3.16 -17.01
N THR A 332 -31.51 -2.23 -17.95
CA THR A 332 -31.46 -2.51 -19.40
C THR A 332 -30.03 -2.77 -19.83
N VAL A 333 -29.53 -3.96 -19.52
CA VAL A 333 -28.18 -4.41 -19.90
C VAL A 333 -28.02 -4.31 -21.44
N PRO A 334 -26.96 -3.65 -21.96
CA PRO A 334 -26.74 -3.54 -23.40
C PRO A 334 -26.65 -4.92 -24.08
N PRO A 335 -27.33 -5.14 -25.22
CA PRO A 335 -27.54 -6.49 -25.78
C PRO A 335 -26.26 -7.23 -26.18
N ASP A 336 -25.23 -6.50 -26.59
CA ASP A 336 -23.93 -7.05 -27.03
C ASP A 336 -22.87 -7.06 -25.90
N LEU A 337 -23.26 -6.76 -24.65
CA LEU A 337 -22.33 -6.70 -23.52
C LEU A 337 -21.81 -8.09 -23.14
N THR A 338 -20.58 -8.37 -23.56
CA THR A 338 -19.88 -9.65 -23.37
C THR A 338 -18.44 -9.45 -22.94
N GLY A 339 -17.84 -10.49 -22.36
CA GLY A 339 -16.44 -10.44 -21.88
C GLY A 339 -16.24 -9.55 -20.66
N VAL A 340 -17.27 -9.36 -19.83
CA VAL A 340 -17.21 -8.57 -18.60
C VAL A 340 -16.42 -9.30 -17.53
N THR A 341 -15.53 -8.60 -16.83
CA THR A 341 -14.66 -9.09 -15.75
C THR A 341 -14.97 -8.47 -14.40
N ALA A 342 -15.55 -7.26 -14.36
CA ALA A 342 -16.07 -6.64 -13.16
C ALA A 342 -17.32 -5.81 -13.43
N ILE A 343 -18.15 -5.63 -12.40
CA ILE A 343 -19.36 -4.81 -12.41
C ILE A 343 -19.37 -3.86 -11.22
N ALA A 344 -19.97 -2.69 -11.39
CA ALA A 344 -20.30 -1.78 -10.31
C ALA A 344 -21.66 -1.11 -10.58
N ALA A 345 -22.29 -0.56 -9.55
CA ALA A 345 -23.54 0.17 -9.66
C ALA A 345 -23.39 1.50 -8.93
N GLY A 346 -23.98 2.55 -9.50
CA GLY A 346 -24.30 3.78 -8.77
C GLY A 346 -25.77 3.79 -8.34
N ALA A 347 -26.32 4.95 -8.00
CA ALA A 347 -27.74 5.01 -7.59
C ALA A 347 -28.71 4.53 -8.69
N PHE A 348 -28.63 5.18 -9.86
CA PHE A 348 -29.54 4.96 -11.00
C PHE A 348 -28.80 4.65 -12.32
N HIS A 349 -27.55 4.21 -12.23
CA HIS A 349 -26.73 3.79 -13.38
C HIS A 349 -25.88 2.58 -13.01
N SER A 350 -25.39 1.88 -14.04
CA SER A 350 -24.60 0.65 -13.92
C SER A 350 -23.34 0.73 -14.76
N LEU A 351 -22.30 0.01 -14.34
CA LEU A 351 -20.98 -0.05 -14.94
C LEU A 351 -20.53 -1.49 -15.13
N ALA A 352 -19.89 -1.77 -16.27
CA ALA A 352 -19.19 -3.01 -16.55
C ALA A 352 -17.78 -2.72 -17.08
N LEU A 353 -16.80 -3.45 -16.57
CA LEU A 353 -15.43 -3.48 -17.07
C LEU A 353 -15.24 -4.75 -17.90
N LYS A 354 -14.78 -4.62 -19.14
CA LYS A 354 -14.46 -5.74 -20.03
C LYS A 354 -13.01 -6.20 -19.85
N ALA A 355 -12.73 -7.44 -20.24
CA ALA A 355 -11.38 -8.04 -20.20
C ALA A 355 -10.31 -7.27 -21.01
N ASP A 356 -10.72 -6.48 -21.99
CA ASP A 356 -9.87 -5.60 -22.80
C ASP A 356 -9.59 -4.23 -22.15
N GLY A 357 -10.12 -3.98 -20.94
CA GLY A 357 -9.98 -2.71 -20.22
C GLY A 357 -10.97 -1.62 -20.62
N THR A 358 -11.95 -1.93 -21.49
CA THR A 358 -13.04 -1.01 -21.86
C THR A 358 -14.09 -0.95 -20.76
N VAL A 359 -14.55 0.27 -20.43
CA VAL A 359 -15.70 0.50 -19.54
C VAL A 359 -16.96 0.72 -20.37
N VAL A 360 -18.05 0.07 -20.00
CA VAL A 360 -19.40 0.30 -20.54
C VAL A 360 -20.30 0.77 -19.40
N ALA A 361 -21.04 1.84 -19.62
CA ALA A 361 -21.96 2.42 -18.65
C ALA A 361 -23.36 2.57 -19.25
N TRP A 362 -24.41 2.39 -18.45
CA TRP A 362 -25.80 2.54 -18.88
C TRP A 362 -26.74 2.92 -17.72
N GLY A 363 -27.93 3.41 -18.05
CA GLY A 363 -28.93 3.90 -17.08
C GLY A 363 -29.13 5.42 -17.16
N TRP A 364 -29.40 6.04 -16.00
CA TRP A 364 -29.65 7.48 -15.89
C TRP A 364 -28.40 8.31 -16.19
N ASP A 365 -28.51 9.34 -17.02
CA ASP A 365 -27.37 10.12 -17.52
C ASP A 365 -27.50 11.65 -17.39
N THR A 366 -28.42 12.19 -16.57
CA THR A 366 -28.60 13.67 -16.54
C THR A 366 -27.40 14.45 -15.99
N GLY A 367 -26.46 13.78 -15.32
CA GLY A 367 -25.17 14.34 -14.90
C GLY A 367 -24.01 13.92 -15.80
N GLY A 368 -24.24 13.11 -16.84
CA GLY A 368 -23.19 12.52 -17.69
C GLY A 368 -22.48 11.31 -17.09
N GLN A 369 -23.05 10.65 -16.07
CA GLN A 369 -22.43 9.49 -15.39
C GLN A 369 -22.25 8.25 -16.29
N THR A 370 -23.00 8.13 -17.38
CA THR A 370 -22.82 7.07 -18.38
C THR A 370 -21.96 7.50 -19.57
N ALA A 371 -21.64 8.79 -19.68
CA ALA A 371 -20.76 9.34 -20.72
C ALA A 371 -19.28 9.01 -20.43
N VAL A 372 -18.91 7.73 -20.63
CA VAL A 372 -17.54 7.22 -20.45
C VAL A 372 -16.54 8.08 -21.25
N PRO A 373 -15.46 8.60 -20.63
CA PRO A 373 -14.52 9.49 -21.29
C PRO A 373 -13.89 8.88 -22.57
N PRO A 374 -13.86 9.61 -23.70
CA PRO A 374 -13.24 9.14 -24.93
C PRO A 374 -11.77 8.76 -24.74
N GLY A 375 -11.38 7.57 -25.21
CA GLY A 375 -10.01 7.07 -25.09
C GLY A 375 -9.64 6.45 -23.73
N LEU A 376 -10.58 6.37 -22.78
CA LEU A 376 -10.37 5.66 -21.52
C LEU A 376 -10.01 4.19 -21.79
N SER A 377 -8.85 3.78 -21.29
CA SER A 377 -8.24 2.47 -21.55
C SER A 377 -7.29 2.09 -20.42
N GLY A 378 -6.95 0.79 -20.34
CA GLY A 378 -6.12 0.26 -19.26
C GLY A 378 -6.78 0.31 -17.88
N VAL A 379 -8.12 0.25 -17.83
CA VAL A 379 -8.89 0.24 -16.58
C VAL A 379 -8.79 -1.13 -15.91
N SER A 380 -8.51 -1.13 -14.59
CA SER A 380 -8.40 -2.31 -13.73
C SER A 380 -9.49 -2.36 -12.64
N GLY A 381 -10.18 -1.25 -12.37
CA GLY A 381 -11.28 -1.19 -11.40
C GLY A 381 -12.30 -0.10 -11.74
N ILE A 382 -13.54 -0.26 -11.26
CA ILE A 382 -14.66 0.67 -11.48
C ILE A 382 -15.47 0.84 -10.19
N ALA A 383 -16.06 2.01 -9.99
CA ALA A 383 -17.03 2.28 -8.92
C ALA A 383 -18.05 3.33 -9.37
N GLY A 384 -19.31 3.21 -8.92
CA GLY A 384 -20.38 4.19 -9.19
C GLY A 384 -20.84 4.85 -7.89
N GLY A 385 -20.98 6.17 -7.90
CA GLY A 385 -21.60 6.94 -6.82
C GLY A 385 -23.06 7.25 -7.11
N TYR A 386 -23.62 8.32 -6.53
CA TYR A 386 -25.01 8.70 -6.78
C TYR A 386 -25.25 9.05 -8.26
N SER A 387 -24.56 10.09 -8.73
CA SER A 387 -24.65 10.62 -10.09
C SER A 387 -23.30 10.77 -10.77
N PHE A 388 -22.29 10.01 -10.35
CA PHE A 388 -20.94 10.03 -10.93
C PHE A 388 -20.33 8.63 -10.97
N SER A 389 -19.27 8.48 -11.76
CA SER A 389 -18.55 7.22 -11.99
C SER A 389 -17.05 7.41 -11.83
N LEU A 390 -16.37 6.32 -11.45
CA LEU A 390 -14.93 6.23 -11.30
C LEU A 390 -14.37 5.04 -12.08
N ALA A 391 -13.19 5.23 -12.67
CA ALA A 391 -12.33 4.19 -13.18
C ALA A 391 -10.94 4.31 -12.54
N LEU A 392 -10.42 3.19 -12.06
CA LEU A 392 -9.02 3.03 -11.66
C LEU A 392 -8.26 2.42 -12.82
N LYS A 393 -7.19 3.06 -13.29
CA LYS A 393 -6.28 2.53 -14.30
C LYS A 393 -5.20 1.65 -13.66
N ALA A 394 -4.66 0.71 -14.44
CA ALA A 394 -3.60 -0.20 -14.01
C ALA A 394 -2.28 0.50 -13.61
N ASP A 395 -2.08 1.76 -14.01
CA ASP A 395 -0.97 2.62 -13.59
C ASP A 395 -1.22 3.38 -12.26
N GLY A 396 -2.37 3.15 -11.62
CA GLY A 396 -2.77 3.79 -10.36
C GLY A 396 -3.40 5.19 -10.53
N THR A 397 -3.71 5.60 -11.76
CA THR A 397 -4.46 6.84 -12.04
C THR A 397 -5.95 6.63 -11.82
N VAL A 398 -6.62 7.56 -11.12
CA VAL A 398 -8.09 7.61 -11.04
C VAL A 398 -8.64 8.57 -12.09
N VAL A 399 -9.68 8.14 -12.80
CA VAL A 399 -10.47 8.96 -13.73
C VAL A 399 -11.90 9.01 -13.20
N ALA A 400 -12.49 10.20 -13.15
CA ALA A 400 -13.88 10.40 -12.71
C ALA A 400 -14.67 11.18 -13.76
N TRP A 401 -15.98 10.90 -13.86
CA TRP A 401 -16.90 11.60 -14.76
C TRP A 401 -18.33 11.54 -14.20
N GLY A 402 -19.22 12.35 -14.77
CA GLY A 402 -20.58 12.56 -14.27
C GLY A 402 -20.72 13.83 -13.42
N ASP A 403 -21.69 13.84 -12.52
CA ASP A 403 -21.98 14.97 -11.65
C ASP A 403 -20.78 15.33 -10.76
N SER A 404 -20.52 16.64 -10.62
CA SER A 404 -19.42 17.18 -9.84
C SER A 404 -19.86 18.32 -8.91
N THR A 405 -21.13 18.38 -8.52
CA THR A 405 -21.69 19.47 -7.69
C THR A 405 -20.98 19.65 -6.36
N GLU A 406 -20.45 18.57 -5.79
CA GLU A 406 -19.72 18.53 -4.51
C GLU A 406 -18.20 18.32 -4.71
N ASN A 407 -17.69 18.53 -5.94
CA ASN A 407 -16.29 18.29 -6.36
C ASN A 407 -15.84 16.82 -6.36
N GLN A 408 -16.78 15.86 -6.34
CA GLN A 408 -16.49 14.43 -6.27
C GLN A 408 -15.73 13.87 -7.50
N THR A 409 -15.80 14.52 -8.68
CA THR A 409 -14.97 14.15 -9.84
C THR A 409 -13.64 14.92 -9.93
N VAL A 410 -13.41 15.89 -9.05
CA VAL A 410 -12.17 16.68 -9.01
C VAL A 410 -11.09 15.88 -8.28
N ILE A 411 -10.34 15.08 -9.05
CA ILE A 411 -9.27 14.22 -8.53
C ILE A 411 -8.19 15.08 -7.83
N PRO A 412 -7.94 14.90 -6.52
CA PRO A 412 -6.93 15.67 -5.83
C PRO A 412 -5.52 15.23 -6.25
N PRO A 413 -4.52 16.13 -6.35
CA PRO A 413 -3.14 15.77 -6.76
C PRO A 413 -2.46 14.68 -5.90
N ALA A 414 -2.96 14.46 -4.68
CA ALA A 414 -2.48 13.41 -3.79
C ALA A 414 -2.96 11.99 -4.20
N ALA A 415 -4.02 11.85 -5.01
CA ALA A 415 -4.59 10.57 -5.45
C ALA A 415 -3.76 9.91 -6.57
N THR A 416 -2.49 9.67 -6.28
CA THR A 416 -1.51 8.95 -7.10
C THR A 416 -1.24 7.56 -6.53
N PHE A 417 -0.80 6.62 -7.37
CA PHE A 417 -0.54 5.23 -6.98
C PHE A 417 -1.73 4.54 -6.32
N VAL A 418 -2.96 4.80 -6.79
CA VAL A 418 -4.17 4.22 -6.19
C VAL A 418 -4.28 2.72 -6.53
N THR A 419 -4.75 1.93 -5.56
CA THR A 419 -4.93 0.47 -5.65
C THR A 419 -6.39 0.05 -5.52
N GLN A 420 -7.20 0.83 -4.80
CA GLN A 420 -8.63 0.61 -4.66
C GLN A 420 -9.37 1.95 -4.64
N ILE A 421 -10.60 1.94 -5.16
CA ILE A 421 -11.52 3.07 -5.18
C ILE A 421 -12.87 2.62 -4.61
N ALA A 422 -13.52 3.50 -3.85
CA ALA A 422 -14.91 3.37 -3.46
C ALA A 422 -15.62 4.72 -3.65
N ALA A 423 -16.85 4.67 -4.14
CA ALA A 423 -17.70 5.85 -4.35
C ALA A 423 -18.89 5.79 -3.38
N GLY A 424 -19.09 6.86 -2.63
CA GLY A 424 -20.34 7.10 -1.89
C GLY A 424 -21.32 7.89 -2.73
N ALA A 425 -22.32 8.51 -2.11
CA ALA A 425 -23.28 9.32 -2.88
C ALA A 425 -22.61 10.51 -3.58
N PHE A 426 -21.88 11.33 -2.80
CA PHE A 426 -21.20 12.55 -3.28
C PHE A 426 -19.74 12.65 -2.81
N HIS A 427 -19.13 11.52 -2.43
CA HIS A 427 -17.74 11.47 -1.97
C HIS A 427 -17.00 10.25 -2.50
N VAL A 428 -15.68 10.30 -2.50
CA VAL A 428 -14.79 9.23 -2.97
C VAL A 428 -13.80 8.86 -1.88
N LEU A 429 -13.46 7.57 -1.79
CA LEU A 429 -12.30 7.05 -1.06
C LEU A 429 -11.34 6.41 -2.07
N ALA A 430 -10.06 6.75 -2.00
CA ALA A 430 -8.99 6.10 -2.76
C ALA A 430 -7.88 5.61 -1.81
N LEU A 431 -7.49 4.35 -1.96
CA LEU A 431 -6.45 3.71 -1.16
C LEU A 431 -5.15 3.60 -1.96
N ARG A 432 -4.02 4.07 -1.42
CA ARG A 432 -2.73 4.15 -2.14
C ARG A 432 -1.77 2.98 -1.88
N ALA A 433 -0.99 2.64 -2.90
CA ALA A 433 -0.02 1.53 -2.92
C ALA A 433 1.18 1.72 -1.99
N ASP A 434 1.55 2.96 -1.65
CA ASP A 434 2.77 3.24 -0.89
C ASP A 434 2.72 2.73 0.55
N LEU A 435 1.53 2.39 1.07
CA LEU A 435 1.32 1.88 2.43
C LEU A 435 0.28 0.75 2.55
N VAL A 436 -0.20 0.21 1.42
CA VAL A 436 -0.89 -1.09 1.41
C VAL A 436 0.19 -2.16 1.35
N PRO A 437 0.34 -3.05 2.35
CA PRO A 437 1.11 -4.27 2.14
C PRO A 437 0.44 -5.00 0.97
N ALA A 438 1.17 -5.17 -0.13
CA ALA A 438 0.63 -5.70 -1.37
C ALA A 438 -0.20 -6.95 -1.07
N PRO A 439 -1.41 -7.12 -1.64
CA PRO A 439 -2.19 -8.32 -1.45
C PRO A 439 -1.37 -9.52 -1.90
N VAL A 440 -0.77 -10.22 -0.95
CA VAL A 440 -0.11 -11.50 -1.19
C VAL A 440 -1.15 -12.37 -1.86
N ALA A 441 -0.77 -12.94 -3.00
CA ALA A 441 -1.69 -13.63 -3.90
C ALA A 441 -2.61 -14.56 -3.11
N ARG A 442 -3.89 -14.60 -3.48
CA ARG A 442 -4.77 -15.69 -3.10
C ARG A 442 -4.23 -16.96 -3.74
N LEU A 443 -3.36 -17.65 -3.00
CA LEU A 443 -3.15 -19.08 -3.09
C LEU A 443 -4.23 -19.69 -2.20
N ASP A 444 -5.34 -20.06 -2.83
CA ASP A 444 -6.41 -20.77 -2.19
C ASP A 444 -5.92 -22.13 -1.68
N GLU A 445 -6.31 -22.45 -0.44
CA GLU A 445 -6.41 -23.81 0.09
C GLU A 445 -5.10 -24.64 0.06
N ASP A 446 -4.05 -24.08 0.68
CA ASP A 446 -3.56 -24.63 1.97
C ASP A 446 -2.32 -23.90 2.52
N ASN A 447 -1.54 -23.22 1.67
CA ASN A 447 -0.28 -22.51 2.00
C ASN A 447 0.80 -23.28 2.80
N VAL A 448 0.58 -24.55 3.12
CA VAL A 448 1.56 -25.43 3.78
C VAL A 448 2.26 -26.29 2.73
N PHE A 449 3.43 -25.82 2.29
CA PHE A 449 4.44 -26.73 1.73
C PHE A 449 4.92 -27.67 2.85
N ALA A 450 4.22 -28.80 3.06
CA ALA A 450 4.59 -29.84 4.04
C ALA A 450 5.86 -30.64 3.65
N GLY A 451 6.61 -30.17 2.66
CA GLY A 451 7.77 -30.84 2.07
C GLY A 451 9.07 -30.06 2.32
N ARG A 452 10.17 -30.80 2.54
CA ARG A 452 11.51 -30.22 2.61
C ARG A 452 11.86 -29.57 1.26
N VAL A 453 12.09 -28.26 1.27
CA VAL A 453 12.61 -27.50 0.11
C VAL A 453 14.11 -27.36 0.29
N GLY A 454 14.92 -27.77 -0.70
CA GLY A 454 16.37 -27.81 -0.55
C GLY A 454 17.14 -28.18 -1.81
N ILE A 455 18.15 -27.37 -2.17
CA ILE A 455 19.19 -27.74 -3.13
C ILE A 455 20.55 -27.23 -2.64
N ARG A 456 21.49 -28.17 -2.43
CA ARG A 456 22.95 -27.98 -2.56
C ARG A 456 23.52 -29.32 -3.05
N ARG A 457 23.69 -29.47 -4.37
CA ARG A 457 24.42 -30.63 -4.93
C ARG A 457 25.92 -30.43 -4.73
N THR A 458 26.64 -31.49 -4.37
CA THR A 458 28.11 -31.53 -4.33
C THR A 458 28.66 -32.36 -5.49
N ALA A 459 29.88 -32.07 -5.92
CA ALA A 459 30.38 -32.44 -7.26
C ALA A 459 30.50 -33.95 -7.56
N ALA A 460 30.37 -34.84 -6.59
CA ALA A 460 30.47 -36.29 -6.79
C ALA A 460 29.20 -36.94 -7.35
N SER A 461 28.02 -36.31 -7.22
CA SER A 461 26.74 -36.96 -7.57
C SER A 461 26.46 -37.05 -9.08
N ASN A 462 27.19 -36.31 -9.92
CA ASN A 462 27.06 -36.42 -11.39
C ASN A 462 27.95 -37.53 -11.98
N THR A 463 28.87 -38.11 -11.21
CA THR A 463 29.87 -39.07 -11.72
C THR A 463 29.35 -40.51 -11.84
N LEU A 464 28.17 -40.81 -11.25
CA LEU A 464 27.55 -42.14 -11.30
C LEU A 464 26.29 -42.25 -12.18
N GLU A 465 25.83 -41.15 -12.80
CA GLU A 465 24.75 -41.19 -13.82
C GLU A 465 25.22 -41.75 -15.19
N VAL A 466 26.45 -42.30 -15.28
CA VAL A 466 27.08 -42.76 -16.53
C VAL A 466 27.23 -44.29 -16.63
N GLU A 467 27.04 -45.06 -15.56
CA GLU A 467 27.18 -46.53 -15.57
C GLU A 467 25.86 -47.28 -15.28
N GLY A 468 24.79 -46.91 -16.00
CA GLY A 468 23.50 -47.59 -15.96
C GLY A 468 22.79 -47.55 -17.32
N ASN A 469 22.48 -48.72 -17.89
CA ASN A 469 22.10 -48.89 -19.30
C ASN A 469 20.65 -48.48 -19.65
N ALA A 470 20.20 -47.31 -19.20
CA ALA A 470 18.89 -46.74 -19.52
C ALA A 470 18.91 -46.08 -20.92
N SER A 471 18.36 -46.79 -21.92
CA SER A 471 18.33 -46.36 -23.33
C SER A 471 17.68 -44.99 -23.53
N LYS A 472 18.31 -44.14 -24.36
CA LYS A 472 18.00 -42.71 -24.54
C LYS A 472 17.05 -42.37 -25.70
N SER A 473 16.51 -43.33 -26.45
CA SER A 473 16.11 -43.07 -27.84
C SER A 473 14.75 -42.40 -28.10
N THR A 474 13.79 -42.36 -27.16
CA THR A 474 12.41 -41.90 -27.51
C THR A 474 11.55 -41.34 -26.37
N ALA A 475 11.89 -40.18 -25.80
CA ALA A 475 10.91 -39.32 -25.11
C ALA A 475 11.44 -37.88 -24.92
N GLY A 476 10.65 -36.89 -25.35
CA GLY A 476 10.74 -35.54 -24.80
C GLY A 476 9.86 -35.43 -23.56
N GLY A 477 10.29 -34.65 -22.56
CA GLY A 477 9.50 -34.35 -21.37
C GLY A 477 9.92 -35.11 -20.10
N TRP A 478 10.36 -34.33 -19.11
CA TRP A 478 9.99 -34.48 -17.69
C TRP A 478 9.63 -35.87 -17.16
N LEU A 479 10.61 -36.64 -16.68
CA LEU A 479 10.38 -37.67 -15.66
C LEU A 479 11.55 -37.74 -14.66
N ALA A 480 11.49 -36.89 -13.63
CA ALA A 480 12.26 -37.11 -12.40
C ALA A 480 11.42 -37.97 -11.44
N ASN A 481 11.80 -39.22 -11.23
CA ASN A 481 11.06 -40.15 -10.39
C ASN A 481 11.00 -39.68 -8.93
N SER A 482 9.80 -39.33 -8.44
CA SER A 482 9.60 -38.80 -7.09
C SER A 482 9.36 -39.89 -6.04
N ASP A 483 10.41 -40.61 -5.64
CA ASP A 483 10.39 -41.45 -4.44
C ASP A 483 11.08 -40.73 -3.26
N ARG A 484 10.40 -40.65 -2.11
CA ARG A 484 10.88 -40.00 -0.88
C ARG A 484 12.15 -40.66 -0.31
N ARG A 485 12.39 -41.95 -0.60
CA ARG A 485 13.55 -42.73 -0.12
C ARG A 485 14.84 -42.41 -0.87
N ILE A 486 14.74 -41.90 -2.10
CA ILE A 486 15.88 -41.56 -2.97
C ILE A 486 16.30 -40.08 -2.76
N LYS A 487 15.46 -39.29 -2.09
CA LYS A 487 15.69 -37.87 -1.76
C LYS A 487 16.59 -37.71 -0.52
N THR A 488 17.80 -38.26 -0.55
CA THR A 488 18.84 -37.96 0.44
C THR A 488 19.30 -36.50 0.29
N ASP A 489 19.88 -35.93 1.34
CA ASP A 489 20.57 -34.63 1.32
C ASP A 489 19.73 -33.37 0.98
N ILE A 490 18.39 -33.46 0.97
CA ILE A 490 17.53 -32.27 0.96
C ILE A 490 17.64 -31.54 2.30
N GLN A 491 18.48 -30.50 2.33
CA GLN A 491 18.63 -29.55 3.44
C GLN A 491 17.56 -28.45 3.38
N PRO A 492 16.92 -28.06 4.50
CA PRO A 492 16.01 -26.91 4.50
C PRO A 492 16.70 -25.64 3.99
N ILE A 493 16.03 -24.91 3.09
CA ILE A 493 16.45 -23.54 2.76
C ILE A 493 16.17 -22.63 3.96
N THR A 494 17.20 -21.91 4.39
CA THR A 494 17.17 -20.91 5.47
C THR A 494 17.86 -19.63 5.01
N GLY A 495 17.36 -18.46 5.41
CA GLY A 495 17.81 -17.17 4.89
C GLY A 495 17.33 -16.94 3.45
N ALA A 496 16.16 -17.49 3.09
CA ALA A 496 15.60 -17.34 1.76
C ALA A 496 15.28 -15.87 1.46
N LEU A 497 14.71 -15.15 2.43
CA LEU A 497 14.41 -13.71 2.31
C LEU A 497 15.68 -12.86 2.12
N ASP A 498 16.75 -13.17 2.86
CA ASP A 498 18.06 -12.52 2.75
C ASP A 498 18.77 -12.80 1.41
N LYS A 499 18.54 -13.97 0.81
CA LYS A 499 19.01 -14.26 -0.55
C LYS A 499 18.20 -13.54 -1.62
N LEU A 500 16.87 -13.49 -1.48
CA LEU A 500 16.00 -12.80 -2.44
C LEU A 500 16.20 -11.28 -2.43
N SER A 501 16.41 -10.67 -1.25
CA SER A 501 16.65 -9.23 -1.13
C SER A 501 17.93 -8.76 -1.83
N LYS A 502 18.86 -9.68 -2.13
CA LYS A 502 20.09 -9.43 -2.89
C LYS A 502 19.91 -9.54 -4.40
N VAL A 503 18.76 -10.02 -4.88
CA VAL A 503 18.46 -10.07 -6.32
C VAL A 503 17.69 -8.84 -6.75
N ARG A 504 18.26 -8.12 -7.72
CA ARG A 504 17.56 -7.04 -8.41
C ARG A 504 16.81 -7.57 -9.64
N LEU A 505 15.49 -7.47 -9.61
CA LEU A 505 14.66 -7.60 -10.82
C LEU A 505 14.78 -6.32 -11.65
N VAL A 506 14.87 -6.50 -12.97
CA VAL A 506 14.90 -5.42 -13.96
C VAL A 506 13.76 -5.59 -14.97
N ASP A 507 13.13 -4.48 -15.32
CA ASP A 507 12.08 -4.42 -16.33
C ASP A 507 12.64 -3.80 -17.62
N PHE A 508 12.87 -4.64 -18.64
CA PHE A 508 13.57 -4.24 -19.86
C PHE A 508 12.73 -4.45 -21.12
N ARG A 509 13.00 -3.63 -22.15
CA ARG A 509 12.40 -3.73 -23.48
C ARG A 509 13.54 -3.85 -24.49
N TYR A 510 13.46 -4.83 -25.39
CA TYR A 510 14.45 -4.96 -26.48
C TYR A 510 14.44 -3.71 -27.35
N THR A 511 15.61 -3.23 -27.78
CA THR A 511 15.72 -2.04 -28.64
C THR A 511 15.05 -2.27 -29.99
N ASP A 512 14.59 -1.19 -30.63
CA ASP A 512 13.91 -1.28 -31.94
C ASP A 512 14.82 -1.93 -32.99
N GLN A 513 16.13 -1.64 -32.94
CA GLN A 513 17.15 -2.28 -33.77
C GLN A 513 17.26 -3.80 -33.52
N TYR A 514 17.16 -4.26 -32.27
CA TYR A 514 17.24 -5.68 -31.95
C TYR A 514 15.94 -6.42 -32.34
N ARG A 515 14.77 -5.79 -32.17
CA ARG A 515 13.48 -6.34 -32.63
C ARG A 515 13.39 -6.40 -34.16
N ALA A 516 13.97 -5.43 -34.87
CA ALA A 516 14.07 -5.47 -36.34
C ALA A 516 14.92 -6.66 -36.84
N ALA A 517 15.97 -7.04 -36.11
CA ALA A 517 16.77 -8.24 -36.41
C ALA A 517 16.09 -9.55 -35.95
N HIS A 518 15.18 -9.49 -34.97
CA HIS A 518 14.50 -10.64 -34.38
C HIS A 518 12.97 -10.44 -34.35
N PRO A 519 12.29 -10.48 -35.51
CA PRO A 519 10.87 -10.09 -35.64
C PRO A 519 9.87 -10.99 -34.91
N VAL A 520 10.33 -12.10 -34.31
CA VAL A 520 9.54 -12.97 -33.42
C VAL A 520 9.41 -12.43 -31.98
N ILE A 521 10.17 -11.40 -31.62
CA ILE A 521 10.16 -10.82 -30.27
C ILE A 521 9.06 -9.77 -30.17
N GLU A 522 8.04 -10.04 -29.35
CA GLU A 522 6.95 -9.09 -29.08
C GLU A 522 7.46 -7.79 -28.44
N ASP A 523 6.87 -6.67 -28.87
CA ASP A 523 7.16 -5.34 -28.37
C ASP A 523 6.48 -5.05 -27.03
N ARG A 524 7.00 -5.68 -25.98
CA ARG A 524 6.56 -5.52 -24.59
C ARG A 524 7.77 -5.35 -23.67
N ARG A 525 7.50 -5.01 -22.41
CA ARG A 525 8.53 -5.01 -21.35
C ARG A 525 8.54 -6.38 -20.66
N TYR A 526 9.72 -6.84 -20.28
CA TYR A 526 9.97 -8.18 -19.75
C TYR A 526 10.65 -8.07 -18.39
N PRO A 527 10.12 -8.71 -17.32
CA PRO A 527 10.82 -8.83 -16.05
C PRO A 527 11.93 -9.89 -16.16
N ASN A 528 13.15 -9.54 -15.76
CA ASN A 528 14.31 -10.42 -15.75
C ASN A 528 15.33 -9.98 -14.69
N VAL A 529 16.56 -10.48 -14.72
CA VAL A 529 17.67 -10.12 -13.82
C VAL A 529 18.91 -9.73 -14.63
N ILE A 530 19.80 -8.93 -14.04
CA ILE A 530 21.13 -8.67 -14.60
C ILE A 530 22.03 -9.86 -14.28
N ALA A 531 22.60 -10.49 -15.31
CA ALA A 531 23.33 -11.75 -15.16
C ALA A 531 24.54 -11.65 -14.22
N GLN A 532 25.25 -10.52 -14.23
CA GLN A 532 26.40 -10.27 -13.36
C GLN A 532 25.97 -10.21 -11.88
N GLU A 533 24.93 -9.44 -11.57
CA GLU A 533 24.36 -9.31 -10.22
C GLU A 533 23.73 -10.64 -9.74
N PHE A 534 23.05 -11.36 -10.64
CA PHE A 534 22.48 -12.66 -10.33
C PHE A 534 23.56 -13.70 -10.00
N ALA A 535 24.74 -13.62 -10.65
CA ALA A 535 25.86 -14.49 -10.35
C ALA A 535 26.46 -14.24 -8.95
N GLU A 536 26.28 -13.07 -8.35
CA GLU A 536 26.72 -12.80 -6.96
C GLU A 536 25.85 -13.57 -5.94
N VAL A 537 24.57 -13.82 -6.26
CA VAL A 537 23.61 -14.52 -5.39
C VAL A 537 23.49 -16.02 -5.72
N PHE A 538 23.59 -16.34 -7.00
CA PHE A 538 23.37 -17.65 -7.64
C PHE A 538 24.49 -17.96 -8.67
N PRO A 539 25.75 -18.09 -8.24
CA PRO A 539 26.91 -18.26 -9.14
C PRO A 539 26.89 -19.56 -9.96
N GLY A 540 26.16 -20.59 -9.51
CA GLY A 540 26.00 -21.84 -10.26
C GLY A 540 24.98 -21.77 -11.40
N ASP A 541 24.16 -20.73 -11.40
CA ASP A 541 22.98 -20.58 -12.25
C ASP A 541 23.21 -19.50 -13.34
N VAL A 542 24.44 -18.99 -13.46
CA VAL A 542 24.88 -18.08 -14.53
C VAL A 542 26.07 -18.70 -15.26
N LYS A 543 26.03 -18.69 -16.59
CA LYS A 543 27.08 -19.26 -17.46
C LYS A 543 27.29 -18.41 -18.71
N SER A 544 28.44 -18.56 -19.37
CA SER A 544 28.62 -17.99 -20.71
C SER A 544 27.72 -18.70 -21.72
N SER A 545 27.13 -17.93 -22.64
CA SER A 545 26.40 -18.42 -23.81
C SER A 545 27.32 -19.05 -24.87
N GLY A 546 28.62 -18.74 -24.83
CA GLY A 546 29.57 -19.00 -25.92
C GLY A 546 29.73 -17.83 -26.89
N GLU A 547 28.81 -16.85 -26.88
CA GLU A 547 28.87 -15.64 -27.69
C GLU A 547 29.72 -14.55 -27.00
N ARG A 548 30.22 -13.60 -27.80
CA ARG A 548 30.99 -12.44 -27.33
C ARG A 548 30.46 -11.15 -27.94
N MET A 549 30.49 -10.10 -27.13
CA MET A 549 30.22 -8.72 -27.53
C MET A 549 31.37 -8.16 -28.40
N PRO A 550 31.17 -7.05 -29.13
CA PRO A 550 32.22 -6.45 -29.97
C PRO A 550 33.49 -6.00 -29.22
N ASP A 551 33.39 -5.77 -27.90
CA ASP A 551 34.53 -5.47 -27.02
C ASP A 551 35.28 -6.73 -26.52
N GLY A 552 34.84 -7.92 -26.93
CA GLY A 552 35.39 -9.21 -26.54
C GLY A 552 34.81 -9.79 -25.25
N SER A 553 33.95 -9.07 -24.51
CA SER A 553 33.32 -9.58 -23.29
C SER A 553 32.33 -10.72 -23.59
N PRO A 554 32.20 -11.74 -22.72
CA PRO A 554 31.28 -12.86 -22.94
C PRO A 554 29.83 -12.47 -22.68
N VAL A 555 28.92 -12.90 -23.56
CA VAL A 555 27.47 -12.80 -23.31
C VAL A 555 27.08 -13.90 -22.31
N LEU A 556 26.35 -13.53 -21.25
CA LEU A 556 25.94 -14.43 -20.17
C LEU A 556 24.49 -14.89 -20.34
N GLN A 557 24.23 -16.14 -19.96
CA GLN A 557 22.91 -16.74 -19.80
C GLN A 557 22.64 -17.02 -18.32
N VAL A 558 21.38 -16.86 -17.92
CA VAL A 558 20.91 -17.05 -16.54
C VAL A 558 19.82 -18.12 -16.52
N ASP A 559 19.92 -19.05 -15.58
CA ASP A 559 18.81 -19.89 -15.14
C ASP A 559 18.14 -19.21 -13.93
N THR A 560 16.94 -18.69 -14.11
CA THR A 560 16.19 -17.99 -13.05
C THR A 560 15.38 -18.95 -12.16
N TRP A 561 15.41 -20.26 -12.41
CA TRP A 561 14.67 -21.26 -11.64
C TRP A 561 14.91 -21.23 -10.11
N PRO A 562 16.11 -20.90 -9.58
CA PRO A 562 16.30 -20.73 -8.15
C PRO A 562 15.34 -19.71 -7.52
N LEU A 563 14.93 -18.66 -8.24
CA LEU A 563 14.02 -17.63 -7.71
C LEU A 563 12.66 -18.23 -7.30
N THR A 564 12.10 -19.13 -8.10
CA THR A 564 10.82 -19.80 -7.77
C THR A 564 10.95 -20.60 -6.48
N ILE A 565 12.04 -21.36 -6.33
CA ILE A 565 12.29 -22.21 -5.15
C ILE A 565 12.54 -21.35 -3.90
N TYR A 566 13.38 -20.31 -4.02
CA TYR A 566 13.70 -19.42 -2.92
C TYR A 566 12.50 -18.55 -2.52
N THR A 567 11.64 -18.14 -3.46
CA THR A 567 10.39 -17.41 -3.16
C THR A 567 9.44 -18.27 -2.32
N ALA A 568 9.23 -19.53 -2.71
CA ALA A 568 8.43 -20.46 -1.91
C ALA A 568 9.01 -20.69 -0.49
N ALA A 569 10.34 -20.73 -0.35
CA ALA A 569 11.00 -20.81 0.96
C ALA A 569 10.86 -19.49 1.76
N GLY A 570 10.95 -18.33 1.11
CA GLY A 570 10.77 -17.02 1.74
C GLY A 570 9.36 -16.81 2.29
N VAL A 571 8.33 -17.26 1.57
CA VAL A 571 6.93 -17.26 2.07
C VAL A 571 6.81 -18.12 3.34
N GLN A 572 7.46 -19.29 3.41
CA GLN A 572 7.48 -20.10 4.63
C GLN A 572 8.22 -19.42 5.79
N GLU A 573 9.31 -18.69 5.52
CA GLU A 573 10.03 -17.91 6.54
C GLU A 573 9.16 -16.78 7.10
N LEU A 574 8.48 -16.02 6.23
CA LEU A 574 7.52 -14.99 6.64
C LEU A 574 6.38 -15.57 7.47
N GLN A 575 5.81 -16.71 7.07
CA GLN A 575 4.73 -17.35 7.80
C GLN A 575 5.16 -17.74 9.23
N ARG A 576 6.33 -18.38 9.38
CA ARG A 576 6.86 -18.74 10.72
C ARG A 576 7.12 -17.51 11.59
N ALA A 577 7.61 -16.42 11.00
CA ALA A 577 7.81 -15.16 11.71
C ALA A 577 6.49 -14.52 12.15
N HIS A 578 5.47 -14.54 11.28
CA HIS A 578 4.12 -14.07 11.60
C HIS A 578 3.48 -14.88 12.74
N ASP A 579 3.55 -16.21 12.67
CA ASP A 579 2.99 -17.08 13.70
C ASP A 579 3.68 -16.90 15.06
N GLY A 580 4.99 -16.65 15.07
CA GLY A 580 5.75 -16.29 16.27
C GLY A 580 5.30 -14.96 16.89
N LEU A 581 5.24 -13.89 16.08
CA LEU A 581 4.77 -12.57 16.51
C LEU A 581 3.32 -12.60 17.02
N LYS A 582 2.46 -13.43 16.40
CA LYS A 582 1.09 -13.64 16.84
C LYS A 582 1.03 -14.26 18.24
N GLN A 583 1.82 -15.31 18.50
CA GLN A 583 1.91 -15.92 19.83
C GLN A 583 2.43 -14.95 20.89
N GLU A 584 3.42 -14.12 20.56
CA GLU A 584 3.93 -13.08 21.45
C GLU A 584 2.86 -12.03 21.78
N ASN A 585 2.11 -11.55 20.78
CA ASN A 585 1.00 -10.62 20.96
C ASN A 585 -0.11 -11.22 21.86
N GLU A 586 -0.46 -12.50 21.65
CA GLU A 586 -1.40 -13.22 22.54
C GLU A 586 -0.88 -13.38 23.98
N GLN A 587 0.43 -13.41 24.21
CA GLN A 587 1.02 -13.40 25.56
C GLN A 587 0.99 -11.99 26.17
N LEU A 588 1.31 -10.95 25.41
CA LEU A 588 1.25 -9.55 25.85
C LEU A 588 -0.19 -9.14 26.24
N GLN A 589 -1.19 -9.51 25.44
CA GLN A 589 -2.60 -9.26 25.75
C GLN A 589 -3.04 -9.92 27.06
N ARG A 590 -2.60 -11.16 27.33
CA ARG A 590 -2.84 -11.83 28.62
C ARG A 590 -2.21 -11.09 29.79
N ARG A 591 -0.95 -10.64 29.65
CA ARG A 591 -0.26 -9.87 30.69
C ARG A 591 -0.93 -8.51 30.97
N MET A 592 -1.42 -7.82 29.93
CA MET A 592 -2.19 -6.58 30.11
C MET A 592 -3.50 -6.84 30.87
N ALA A 593 -4.26 -7.87 30.51
CA ALA A 593 -5.50 -8.22 31.20
C ALA A 593 -5.28 -8.57 32.69
N GLU A 594 -4.19 -9.26 33.03
CA GLU A 594 -3.79 -9.53 34.42
C GLU A 594 -3.42 -8.24 35.18
N GLN A 595 -2.73 -7.30 34.53
CA GLN A 595 -2.39 -6.01 35.11
C GLN A 595 -3.64 -5.13 35.34
N GLU A 596 -4.58 -5.08 34.41
CA GLU A 596 -5.87 -4.40 34.59
C GLU A 596 -6.68 -5.01 35.74
N ALA A 597 -6.76 -6.34 35.81
CA ALA A 597 -7.45 -7.02 36.90
C ALA A 597 -6.80 -6.74 38.27
N ARG A 598 -5.47 -6.62 38.31
CA ARG A 598 -4.73 -6.20 39.51
C ARG A 598 -4.98 -4.72 39.86
N LEU A 599 -5.03 -3.83 38.87
CA LEU A 599 -5.34 -2.41 39.07
C LEU A 599 -6.75 -2.23 39.66
N ARG A 600 -7.78 -2.86 39.08
CA ARG A 600 -9.15 -2.81 39.60
C ARG A 600 -9.27 -3.34 41.04
N ARG A 601 -8.47 -4.34 41.41
CA ARG A 601 -8.40 -4.84 42.81
C ARG A 601 -7.77 -3.81 43.76
N LEU A 602 -6.77 -3.06 43.30
CA LEU A 602 -6.15 -1.99 44.09
C LEU A 602 -7.09 -0.77 44.22
N GLU A 603 -7.79 -0.40 43.14
CA GLU A 603 -8.81 0.65 43.16
C GLU A 603 -9.96 0.32 44.12
N ALA A 604 -10.41 -0.94 44.15
CA ALA A 604 -11.43 -1.41 45.09
C ALA A 604 -10.99 -1.41 46.56
N LEU A 605 -9.67 -1.32 46.83
CA LEU A 605 -9.10 -1.23 48.19
C LEU A 605 -8.84 0.23 48.62
N LEU A 606 -8.96 1.21 47.72
CA LEU A 606 -8.88 2.62 48.10
C LEU A 606 -10.16 3.03 48.86
N PRO A 607 -10.04 3.69 50.02
CA PRO A 607 -11.21 4.18 50.74
C PRO A 607 -11.91 5.25 49.89
N LYS A 608 -13.20 5.06 49.62
CA LYS A 608 -14.05 6.11 49.05
C LYS A 608 -14.04 7.30 50.02
N GLN A 609 -13.49 8.43 49.58
CA GLN A 609 -13.59 9.67 50.35
C GLN A 609 -15.08 10.07 50.44
N PRO A 610 -15.52 10.56 51.61
CA PRO A 610 -16.93 10.89 51.87
C PRO A 610 -17.40 12.16 51.13
#